data_AF-A0A833M528-F1
#
_entry.id   AF-A0A833M528-F1
#
_cell.length_a   1.000
_cell.length_b   1.000
_cell.length_c   1.000
_cell.angle_alpha   90.00
_cell.angle_beta   90.00
_cell.angle_gamma   90.00
#
_symmetry.space_group_name_H-M   'P 1'
#
loop_
_entity.id
_entity.type
_entity.pdbx_description
1 polymer ?
#
loop_
_entity_poly.entity_id
_entity_poly.type
_entity_poly.pdbx_seq_one_letter_code
_entity_poly.pdbx_strand_id
1 'polypeptide(L)'
;MERKQGLSFADRVKIRPGPETESRRLVGRIGEIHGFTMPSESGVDVIGASSHDVALGVYFDELKEALWFAPELLDFVDHGEGTKIRVQGSDVEWVKTERGDWRQQRRRIPLRRRFLHWLAAG
;
A
#
# COMPACT_ATOMS: atom_id res chain seq x y z
N MET A 1 -25.58 3.10 -3.94
CA MET A 1 -24.77 2.06 -3.26
C MET A 1 -23.72 2.78 -2.43
N GLU A 2 -23.96 2.87 -1.14
CA GLU A 2 -23.00 3.40 -0.18
C GLU A 2 -21.90 2.33 0.00
N ARG A 3 -20.68 2.59 -0.48
CA ARG A 3 -19.56 1.70 -0.16
C ARG A 3 -19.27 1.89 1.32
N LYS A 4 -19.48 0.87 2.15
CA LYS A 4 -18.76 0.76 3.43
C LYS A 4 -17.28 0.94 3.09
N GLN A 5 -16.69 2.05 3.52
CA GLN A 5 -15.29 2.37 3.25
C GLN A 5 -14.42 1.33 3.97
N GLY A 6 -13.94 0.34 3.22
CA GLY A 6 -12.91 -0.59 3.68
C GLY A 6 -11.53 0.02 3.46
N LEU A 7 -10.56 -0.44 4.25
CA LEU A 7 -9.15 -0.09 4.06
C LEU A 7 -8.68 -0.47 2.65
N SER A 8 -7.93 0.43 2.01
CA SER A 8 -7.48 0.33 0.63
C SER A 8 -5.96 0.45 0.51
N PHE A 9 -5.42 0.01 -0.62
CA PHE A 9 -3.99 0.12 -0.91
C PHE A 9 -3.53 1.59 -0.80
N ALA A 10 -2.38 1.81 -0.14
CA ALA A 10 -1.81 3.10 0.23
C ALA A 10 -2.63 3.93 1.25
N ASP A 11 -3.64 3.37 1.91
CA ASP A 11 -4.21 4.04 3.08
C ASP A 11 -3.19 4.03 4.22
N ARG A 12 -3.17 5.13 4.98
CA ARG A 12 -2.42 5.21 6.22
C ARG A 12 -3.29 4.71 7.35
N VAL A 13 -2.71 3.84 8.16
CA VAL A 13 -3.39 3.18 9.27
C VAL A 13 -2.58 3.28 10.55
N LYS A 14 -3.28 3.35 11.67
CA LYS A 14 -2.72 3.34 13.01
C LYS A 14 -2.99 1.98 13.67
N ILE A 15 -1.98 1.41 14.31
CA ILE A 15 -2.11 0.12 14.97
C ILE A 15 -2.88 0.29 16.30
N ARG A 16 -3.97 -0.47 16.44
CA ARG A 16 -4.81 -0.51 17.64
C ARG A 16 -4.10 -1.22 18.81
N PRO A 17 -4.42 -0.84 20.05
CA PRO A 17 -3.97 -1.58 21.23
C PRO A 17 -4.62 -2.97 21.28
N GLY A 18 -3.84 -3.96 21.70
CA GLY A 18 -4.22 -5.35 21.89
C GLY A 18 -3.03 -6.18 22.34
N PRO A 19 -3.23 -7.37 22.95
CA PRO A 19 -2.14 -8.18 23.49
C PRO A 19 -1.02 -8.47 22.48
N GLU A 20 -1.39 -8.75 21.22
CA GLU A 20 -0.47 -9.07 20.14
C GLU A 20 0.34 -7.85 19.66
N THR A 21 -0.26 -6.66 19.64
CA THR A 21 0.40 -5.42 19.19
C THR A 21 1.20 -4.77 20.31
N GLU A 22 0.78 -4.93 21.56
CA GLU A 22 1.48 -4.46 22.76
C GLU A 22 2.77 -5.25 22.99
N SER A 23 2.70 -6.58 22.94
CA SER A 23 3.86 -7.45 23.10
C SER A 23 4.96 -7.17 22.06
N ARG A 24 4.56 -6.75 20.85
CA ARG A 24 5.47 -6.36 19.76
C ARG A 24 5.82 -4.86 19.75
N ARG A 25 5.30 -4.04 20.68
CA ARG A 25 5.51 -2.58 20.77
C ARG A 25 5.12 -1.82 19.49
N LEU A 26 4.01 -2.24 18.88
CA LEU A 26 3.49 -1.69 17.63
C LEU A 26 2.34 -0.69 17.84
N VAL A 27 1.74 -0.67 19.03
CA VAL A 27 0.58 0.18 19.34
C VAL A 27 0.83 1.65 18.99
N GLY A 28 -0.14 2.24 18.29
CA GLY A 28 -0.14 3.65 17.94
C GLY A 28 0.82 4.04 16.82
N ARG A 29 1.65 3.13 16.31
CA ARG A 29 2.47 3.37 15.12
C ARG A 29 1.56 3.57 13.91
N ILE A 30 2.01 4.41 12.98
CA ILE A 30 1.34 4.67 11.71
C ILE A 30 2.16 4.05 10.59
N GLY A 31 1.51 3.28 9.73
CA GLY A 31 2.12 2.70 8.53
C GLY A 31 1.20 2.84 7.32
N GLU A 32 1.66 2.39 6.17
CA GLU A 32 0.93 2.43 4.90
C GLU A 32 0.58 1.02 4.42
N ILE A 33 -0.65 0.79 3.96
CA ILE A 33 -1.05 -0.51 3.41
C ILE A 33 -0.39 -0.74 2.06
N HIS A 34 0.44 -1.78 1.98
CA HIS A 34 1.17 -2.19 0.77
C HIS A 34 0.66 -3.50 0.17
N GLY A 35 -0.19 -4.24 0.87
CA GLY A 35 -0.64 -5.54 0.39
C GLY A 35 -1.91 -6.04 1.06
N PHE A 36 -2.55 -6.97 0.36
CA PHE A 36 -3.70 -7.75 0.81
C PHE A 36 -3.36 -9.20 0.53
N THR A 37 -3.69 -10.08 1.46
CA THR A 37 -3.51 -11.52 1.25
C THR A 37 -4.59 -12.32 1.96
N MET A 38 -4.73 -13.58 1.55
CA MET A 38 -5.46 -14.61 2.28
C MET A 38 -4.44 -15.46 3.06
N PRO A 39 -4.40 -15.37 4.40
CA PRO A 39 -3.47 -16.15 5.21
C PRO A 39 -3.54 -17.66 4.97
N SER A 40 -4.73 -18.20 4.72
CA SER A 40 -4.93 -19.63 4.44
C SER A 40 -4.19 -20.12 3.18
N GLU A 41 -3.98 -19.25 2.19
CA GLU A 41 -3.30 -19.60 0.93
C GLU A 41 -1.82 -19.19 0.94
N SER A 42 -1.51 -18.06 1.57
CA SER A 42 -0.17 -17.45 1.53
C SER A 42 0.77 -17.93 2.64
N GLY A 43 0.22 -18.42 3.75
CA GLY A 43 1.01 -18.90 4.90
C GLY A 43 1.79 -17.80 5.65
N VAL A 44 1.41 -16.52 5.50
CA VAL A 44 2.06 -15.41 6.20
C VAL A 44 1.79 -15.44 7.72
N ASP A 45 2.74 -14.98 8.53
CA ASP A 45 2.52 -14.74 9.97
C ASP A 45 1.64 -13.51 10.16
N VAL A 46 0.42 -13.71 10.64
CA VAL A 46 -0.56 -12.64 10.87
C VAL A 46 -0.54 -12.24 12.34
N ILE A 47 -0.40 -10.94 12.58
CA ILE A 47 -0.58 -10.33 13.89
C ILE A 47 -2.08 -10.18 14.13
N GLY A 48 -2.58 -10.85 15.16
CA GLY A 48 -4.00 -10.89 15.54
C GLY A 48 -4.80 -11.98 14.86
N ALA A 49 -6.03 -12.19 15.35
CA ALA A 49 -6.96 -13.15 14.76
C ALA A 49 -7.73 -12.51 13.59
N SER A 50 -7.40 -12.91 12.36
CA SER A 50 -8.18 -12.50 11.18
C SER A 50 -9.48 -13.31 11.12
N SER A 51 -10.61 -12.63 11.29
CA SER A 51 -11.93 -13.30 11.30
C SER A 51 -12.45 -13.67 9.92
N HIS A 52 -11.84 -13.14 8.85
CA HIS A 52 -12.32 -13.27 7.47
C HIS A 52 -11.29 -13.84 6.49
N ASP A 53 -10.21 -14.45 7.00
CA ASP A 53 -9.08 -14.93 6.18
C ASP A 53 -8.52 -13.84 5.25
N VAL A 54 -8.42 -12.62 5.79
CA VAL A 54 -7.81 -11.47 5.13
C VAL A 54 -6.75 -10.89 6.05
N ALA A 55 -5.56 -10.63 5.52
CA ALA A 55 -4.55 -9.86 6.21
C ALA A 55 -4.07 -8.69 5.36
N LEU A 56 -3.75 -7.59 6.04
CA LEU A 56 -3.29 -6.36 5.44
C LEU A 56 -1.81 -6.17 5.75
N GLY A 57 -1.00 -6.04 4.71
CA GLY A 57 0.43 -5.81 4.82
C GLY A 57 0.66 -4.32 5.04
N VAL A 58 1.09 -3.93 6.24
CA VAL A 58 1.35 -2.55 6.60
C VAL A 58 2.85 -2.32 6.62
N TYR A 59 3.33 -1.48 5.71
CA TYR A 59 4.72 -1.07 5.63
C TYR A 59 5.00 0.06 6.62
N PHE A 60 6.08 -0.09 7.38
CA PHE A 60 6.57 0.94 8.29
C PHE A 60 7.92 1.47 7.82
N ASP A 61 7.99 2.76 7.53
CA ASP A 61 9.23 3.40 7.09
C ASP A 61 10.37 3.27 8.09
N GLU A 62 10.06 3.24 9.39
CA GLU A 62 11.05 3.08 10.46
C GLU A 62 11.65 1.68 10.51
N LEU A 63 10.86 0.66 10.18
CA LEU A 63 11.28 -0.75 10.24
C LEU A 63 11.81 -1.26 8.89
N LYS A 64 11.52 -0.53 7.80
CA LYS A 64 11.86 -0.90 6.42
C LYS A 64 11.29 -2.26 6.00
N GLU A 65 10.21 -2.69 6.64
CA GLU A 65 9.51 -3.93 6.37
C GLU A 65 7.99 -3.75 6.45
N ALA A 66 7.27 -4.71 5.87
CA ALA A 66 5.83 -4.83 6.02
C ALA A 66 5.51 -5.96 7.00
N LEU A 67 4.59 -5.69 7.92
CA LEU A 67 4.02 -6.69 8.82
C LEU A 67 2.56 -6.94 8.44
N TRP A 68 2.10 -8.18 8.58
CA TRP A 68 0.73 -8.56 8.24
C TRP A 68 -0.17 -8.49 9.47
N PHE A 69 -1.27 -7.76 9.37
CA PHE A 69 -2.22 -7.58 10.45
C PHE A 69 -3.60 -8.07 10.06
N ALA A 70 -4.32 -8.60 11.05
CA ALA A 70 -5.77 -8.68 10.99
C ALA A 70 -6.36 -7.26 10.81
N PRO A 71 -7.31 -7.05 9.88
CA PRO A 71 -7.93 -5.73 9.65
C PRO A 71 -8.48 -5.06 10.91
N GLU A 72 -8.92 -5.84 11.88
CA GLU A 72 -9.50 -5.43 13.15
C GLU A 72 -8.49 -4.73 14.08
N LEU A 73 -7.18 -4.86 13.80
CA LEU A 73 -6.11 -4.18 14.53
C LEU A 73 -5.69 -2.85 13.89
N LEU A 74 -6.37 -2.40 12.83
CA LEU A 74 -6.01 -1.22 12.08
C LEU A 74 -7.11 -0.16 12.14
N ASP A 75 -6.75 1.04 12.60
CA ASP A 75 -7.60 2.22 12.50
C ASP A 75 -7.18 3.03 11.28
N PHE A 76 -8.15 3.39 10.42
CA PHE A 76 -7.92 4.32 9.33
C PHE A 76 -7.46 5.69 9.84
N VAL A 77 -6.44 6.26 9.20
CA VAL A 77 -5.94 7.61 9.49
C VAL A 77 -6.31 8.55 8.34
N ASP A 78 -5.80 8.26 7.14
CA ASP A 78 -6.03 9.04 5.94
C ASP A 78 -5.76 8.18 4.70
N HIS A 79 -6.13 8.68 3.52
CA HIS A 79 -5.97 7.96 2.27
C HIS A 79 -4.56 8.00 1.67
N GLY A 80 -3.57 8.63 2.30
CA GLY A 80 -2.24 8.82 1.71
C GLY A 80 -2.30 9.72 0.48
N GLU A 81 -2.95 10.88 0.59
CA GLU A 81 -3.03 11.83 -0.52
C GLU A 81 -1.63 12.13 -1.08
N GLY A 82 -1.52 12.13 -2.41
CA GLY A 82 -0.27 12.41 -3.11
C GLY A 82 0.62 11.18 -3.30
N THR A 83 0.29 10.01 -2.73
CA THR A 83 1.00 8.76 -3.02
C THR A 83 0.97 8.49 -4.53
N LYS A 84 2.13 8.10 -5.07
CA LYS A 84 2.33 7.92 -6.51
C LYS A 84 2.70 6.48 -6.81
N ILE A 85 1.97 5.85 -7.72
CA ILE A 85 2.34 4.56 -8.28
C ILE A 85 2.62 4.68 -9.77
N ARG A 86 3.53 3.83 -10.25
CA ARG A 86 3.89 3.71 -11.65
C ARG A 86 3.94 2.26 -12.02
N VAL A 87 3.39 1.94 -13.19
CA VAL A 87 3.65 0.66 -13.83
C VAL A 87 4.98 0.79 -14.57
N GLN A 88 5.92 -0.12 -14.31
CA GLN A 88 7.21 -0.13 -15.00
C GLN A 88 6.98 -0.18 -16.52
N GLY A 89 7.60 0.73 -17.26
CA GLY A 89 7.44 0.84 -18.71
C GLY A 89 6.25 1.68 -19.17
N SER A 90 5.43 2.23 -18.26
CA SER A 90 4.35 3.17 -18.59
C SER A 90 4.77 4.64 -18.42
N ASP A 91 4.22 5.52 -19.25
CA ASP A 91 4.31 6.98 -19.13
C ASP A 91 3.24 7.56 -18.20
N VAL A 92 2.45 6.69 -17.60
CA VAL A 92 1.34 7.02 -16.70
C VAL A 92 1.81 6.98 -15.25
N GLU A 93 1.61 8.09 -14.56
CA GLU A 93 1.71 8.19 -13.11
C GLU A 93 0.30 8.23 -12.53
N TRP A 94 0.02 7.43 -11.50
CA TRP A 94 -1.24 7.51 -10.77
C TRP A 94 -0.97 8.19 -9.44
N VAL A 95 -1.81 9.16 -9.09
CA VAL A 95 -1.69 9.91 -7.85
C VAL A 95 -2.95 9.70 -7.02
N LYS A 96 -2.79 9.28 -5.78
CA LYS A 96 -3.90 9.08 -4.85
C LYS A 96 -4.45 10.42 -4.38
N THR A 97 -5.76 10.53 -4.36
CA THR A 97 -6.47 11.75 -3.94
C THR A 97 -6.85 11.70 -2.46
N GLU A 98 -7.21 12.84 -1.88
CA GLU A 98 -7.74 12.94 -0.51
C GLU A 98 -8.95 12.02 -0.24
N ARG A 99 -9.67 11.60 -1.29
CA ARG A 99 -10.87 10.74 -1.20
C ARG A 99 -10.56 9.25 -1.37
N GLY A 100 -9.29 8.90 -1.53
CA GLY A 100 -8.85 7.52 -1.77
C GLY A 100 -8.89 7.08 -3.23
N ASP A 101 -9.45 7.87 -4.14
CA ASP A 101 -9.45 7.58 -5.57
C ASP A 101 -8.06 7.76 -6.18
N TRP A 102 -7.75 6.99 -7.23
CA TRP A 102 -6.53 7.14 -8.01
C TRP A 102 -6.76 7.99 -9.26
N ARG A 103 -6.08 9.13 -9.35
CA ARG A 103 -6.12 10.01 -10.52
C ARG A 103 -4.95 9.74 -11.44
N GLN A 104 -5.26 9.47 -12.70
CA GLN A 104 -4.25 9.33 -13.74
C GLN A 104 -3.63 10.69 -14.10
N GLN A 105 -2.31 10.77 -14.11
CA GLN A 105 -1.53 11.89 -14.62
C GLN A 105 -0.60 11.38 -15.72
N ARG A 106 -0.94 11.70 -16.98
CA ARG A 106 -0.02 11.49 -18.09
C ARG A 106 1.10 12.51 -17.99
N ARG A 107 2.34 12.03 -17.92
CA ARG A 107 3.48 12.93 -18.08
C ARG A 107 3.63 13.27 -19.55
N ARG A 108 3.85 14.57 -19.83
CA ARG A 108 4.45 14.94 -21.11
C ARG A 108 5.88 14.43 -21.11
N ILE A 109 6.13 13.27 -21.71
CA ILE A 109 7.49 12.84 -22.03
C ILE A 109 7.97 13.75 -23.18
N PRO A 110 9.02 14.57 -23.01
CA PRO A 110 9.61 15.26 -24.15
C PRO A 110 10.16 14.20 -25.12
N LEU A 111 9.79 14.32 -26.41
CA LEU A 111 10.01 13.34 -27.49
C LEU A 111 11.49 12.94 -27.76
N ARG A 112 12.46 13.39 -26.96
CA ARG A 112 13.91 13.14 -27.17
C ARG A 112 14.44 11.87 -26.51
N ARG A 113 13.68 10.78 -26.47
CA ARG A 113 14.21 9.42 -26.18
C ARG A 113 13.50 8.32 -26.97
N ARG A 114 13.24 8.56 -28.27
CA ARG A 114 12.81 7.50 -29.21
C ARG A 114 13.78 7.22 -30.36
N PHE A 115 15.01 7.73 -30.28
CA PHE A 115 16.08 7.44 -31.24
C PHE A 115 17.38 7.12 -30.50
N LEU A 116 17.56 5.84 -30.15
CA LEU A 116 18.86 5.18 -29.94
C LEU A 116 18.61 3.66 -29.94
N HIS A 117 18.05 3.17 -31.05
CA HIS A 117 18.06 1.74 -31.44
C HIS A 117 18.41 1.62 -32.93
N TRP A 118 19.31 2.47 -33.42
CA TRP A 118 20.02 2.25 -34.67
C TRP A 118 21.33 3.06 -34.67
N LEU A 119 22.44 2.41 -35.08
CA LEU A 119 23.83 2.88 -35.20
C LEU A 119 24.78 2.66 -34.00
N ALA A 120 25.18 1.39 -33.81
CA ALA A 120 26.53 0.89 -33.46
C ALA A 120 26.38 -0.65 -33.40
N ALA A 121 26.88 -1.49 -34.30
CA ALA A 121 28.12 -1.52 -35.05
C ALA A 121 27.82 -1.98 -36.50
N GLY A 122 28.52 -1.55 -37.55
CA GLY A 122 29.95 -1.28 -37.57
C GLY A 122 30.67 -2.57 -37.92
#